data_AF-A0A6A4VUM9-F1
#
_entry.id   AF-A0A6A4VUM9-F1
#
_cell.length_a   1.000
_cell.length_b   1.000
_cell.length_c   1.000
_cell.angle_alpha   90.00
_cell.angle_beta   90.00
_cell.angle_gamma   90.00
#
_symmetry.space_group_name_H-M   'P 1'
#
loop_
_entity.id
_entity.type
_entity.pdbx_description
1 polymer ?
#
loop_
_entity_poly.entity_id
_entity_poly.type
_entity_poly.pdbx_seq_one_letter_code
_entity_poly.pdbx_strand_id
1 'polypeptide(L)'
;MPDLQWDSELAAIAQRWANQCKENHDQCRNVKRFQVGQNAAWTWGSPLDWTKGAMQGWFQEELPYFRQNDLVFRSGRDPGSGKQIGHLTQIIWADTKYIGCGYSASPEGSWVKRSYICNYGPAAIAQRWADQCKEDHDQCRNVKRFQVGQNAAWTWGSPLDWTKGALQGWPSATF
;
A
#
# COMPACT_ATOMS: atom_id res chain seq x y z
N MET A 1 16.60 -7.19 -3.06
CA MET A 1 15.76 -6.61 -2.01
C MET A 1 15.48 -7.69 -0.98
N PRO A 2 15.57 -7.40 0.32
CA PRO A 2 15.13 -8.36 1.34
C PRO A 2 13.60 -8.50 1.30
N ASP A 3 13.12 -9.68 1.69
CA ASP A 3 11.69 -9.95 1.87
C ASP A 3 11.07 -9.03 2.92
N LEU A 4 9.84 -8.59 2.67
CA LEU A 4 9.09 -7.76 3.61
C LEU A 4 8.56 -8.64 4.74
N GLN A 5 8.69 -8.18 5.97
CA GLN A 5 8.18 -8.86 7.15
C GLN A 5 6.81 -8.28 7.52
N TRP A 6 5.85 -9.15 7.83
CA TRP A 6 4.56 -8.70 8.31
C TRP A 6 4.69 -8.03 9.68
N ASP A 7 4.05 -6.87 9.83
CA ASP A 7 4.07 -6.09 11.06
C ASP A 7 2.65 -5.82 11.56
N SER A 8 2.36 -6.35 12.76
CA SER A 8 1.03 -6.28 13.35
C SER A 8 0.63 -4.87 13.79
N GLU A 9 1.59 -4.02 14.16
CA GLU A 9 1.31 -2.61 14.51
C GLU A 9 0.89 -1.85 13.25
N LEU A 10 1.64 -2.01 12.15
CA LEU A 10 1.30 -1.39 10.86
C LEU A 10 -0.04 -1.88 10.33
N ALA A 11 -0.33 -3.18 10.46
CA ALA A 11 -1.60 -3.77 10.03
C ALA A 11 -2.79 -3.24 10.84
N ALA A 12 -2.65 -3.10 12.15
CA ALA A 12 -3.69 -2.54 12.99
C ALA A 12 -4.01 -1.08 12.63
N ILE A 13 -2.98 -0.28 12.31
CA ILE A 13 -3.15 1.11 11.85
C ILE A 13 -3.81 1.13 10.47
N ALA A 14 -3.34 0.34 9.52
CA ALA A 14 -3.92 0.23 8.18
C ALA A 14 -5.39 -0.19 8.23
N GLN A 15 -5.74 -1.16 9.10
CA GLN A 15 -7.10 -1.60 9.30
C GLN A 15 -7.99 -0.52 9.92
N ARG A 16 -7.47 0.26 10.87
CA ARG A 16 -8.18 1.40 11.45
C ARG A 16 -8.56 2.43 10.39
N TRP A 17 -7.64 2.71 9.46
CA TRP A 17 -7.89 3.62 8.36
C TRP A 17 -8.85 3.04 7.31
N ALA A 18 -8.69 1.77 6.93
CA ALA A 18 -9.62 1.09 6.03
C ALA A 18 -11.07 1.18 6.56
N ASN A 19 -11.26 1.10 7.88
CA ASN A 19 -12.57 1.20 8.54
C ASN A 19 -13.22 2.60 8.48
N GLN A 20 -12.54 3.62 7.91
CA GLN A 20 -13.11 4.95 7.70
C GLN A 20 -13.79 5.09 6.32
N CYS A 21 -13.51 4.19 5.37
CA CYS A 21 -14.03 4.22 4.00
C CYS A 21 -13.80 5.55 3.26
N LYS A 22 -12.75 6.28 3.63
CA LYS A 22 -12.34 7.51 2.95
C LYS A 22 -11.42 7.13 1.78
N GLU A 23 -11.58 7.78 0.63
CA GLU A 23 -10.78 7.53 -0.60
C GLU A 23 -9.54 8.43 -0.64
N ASN A 24 -8.80 8.44 0.46
CA ASN A 24 -7.58 9.22 0.62
C ASN A 24 -6.62 8.53 1.59
N HIS A 25 -5.44 9.12 1.72
CA HIS A 25 -4.45 8.75 2.73
C HIS A 25 -4.78 9.43 4.07
N ASP A 26 -4.60 8.72 5.19
CA ASP A 26 -4.66 9.31 6.53
C ASP A 26 -3.56 10.35 6.76
N GLN A 27 -3.71 11.20 7.77
CA GLN A 27 -2.64 12.14 8.13
C GLN A 27 -1.67 11.50 9.15
N CYS A 28 -2.14 10.51 9.91
CA CYS A 28 -1.41 9.96 11.04
C CYS A 28 -1.35 8.43 11.01
N ARG A 29 -0.18 7.90 10.63
CA ARG A 29 0.09 6.46 10.61
C ARG A 29 1.50 6.08 11.07
N ASN A 30 2.31 7.07 11.43
CA ASN A 30 3.68 6.85 11.85
C ASN A 30 3.69 6.08 13.18
N VAL A 31 4.69 5.21 13.33
CA VAL A 31 4.92 4.47 14.57
C VAL A 31 6.16 5.02 15.25
N LYS A 32 6.36 4.69 16.53
CA LYS A 32 7.54 5.15 17.28
C LYS A 32 8.87 4.81 16.60
N ARG A 33 8.90 3.73 15.82
CA ARG A 33 10.09 3.19 15.17
C ARG A 33 10.53 3.97 13.92
N PHE A 34 9.59 4.56 13.17
CA PHE A 34 9.88 5.20 11.88
C PHE A 34 8.65 5.90 11.29
N GLN A 35 8.89 6.74 10.28
CA GLN A 35 7.83 7.19 9.37
C GLN A 35 7.29 6.03 8.54
N VAL A 36 5.99 6.07 8.26
CA VAL A 36 5.26 4.99 7.60
C VAL A 36 4.67 5.47 6.27
N GLY A 37 5.01 4.75 5.20
CA GLY A 37 4.43 4.94 3.87
C GLY A 37 3.10 4.21 3.74
N GLN A 38 2.32 4.51 2.71
CA GLN A 38 1.02 3.88 2.51
C GLN A 38 0.68 3.78 1.02
N ASN A 39 0.24 2.59 0.61
CA ASN A 39 -0.51 2.40 -0.63
C ASN A 39 -1.98 2.19 -0.30
N ALA A 40 -2.86 2.76 -1.12
CA ALA A 40 -4.29 2.67 -0.95
C ALA A 40 -4.97 2.36 -2.30
N ALA A 41 -6.01 1.53 -2.25
CA ALA A 41 -6.87 1.26 -3.39
C ALA A 41 -8.31 1.09 -2.90
N TRP A 42 -9.26 1.40 -3.77
CA TRP A 42 -10.69 1.28 -3.46
C TRP A 42 -11.45 0.75 -4.68
N THR A 43 -12.47 -0.05 -4.42
CA THR A 43 -13.41 -0.49 -5.46
C THR A 43 -14.85 -0.42 -4.99
N TRP A 44 -15.74 -0.31 -5.97
CA TRP A 44 -17.18 -0.36 -5.80
C TRP A 44 -17.71 -1.62 -6.47
N GLY A 45 -18.44 -2.47 -5.75
CA GLY A 45 -19.06 -3.67 -6.33
C GLY A 45 -18.43 -5.00 -5.90
N SER A 46 -17.55 -5.59 -6.70
CA SER A 46 -16.89 -6.88 -6.39
C SER A 46 -15.51 -6.68 -5.72
N PRO A 47 -15.05 -7.61 -4.88
CA PRO A 47 -13.70 -7.53 -4.30
C PRO A 47 -12.64 -7.72 -5.38
N LEU A 48 -11.54 -6.99 -5.24
CA LEU A 48 -10.27 -7.32 -5.86
C LEU A 48 -9.61 -8.49 -5.13
N ASP A 49 -8.90 -9.31 -5.89
CA ASP A 49 -7.84 -10.15 -5.35
C ASP A 49 -6.72 -9.24 -4.82
N TRP A 50 -6.21 -9.52 -3.63
CA TRP A 50 -5.15 -8.70 -3.03
C TRP A 50 -3.88 -8.69 -3.88
N THR A 51 -3.46 -9.86 -4.35
CA THR A 51 -2.21 -10.04 -5.08
C THR A 51 -2.34 -9.58 -6.52
N LYS A 52 -3.35 -10.09 -7.23
CA LYS A 52 -3.56 -9.85 -8.66
C LYS A 52 -4.32 -8.56 -8.97
N GLY A 53 -5.09 -8.05 -8.02
CA GLY A 53 -5.88 -6.83 -8.19
C GLY A 53 -5.19 -5.62 -7.59
N ALA A 54 -5.10 -5.55 -6.26
CA ALA A 54 -4.60 -4.35 -5.60
C ALA A 54 -3.09 -4.15 -5.84
N MET A 55 -2.26 -5.14 -5.50
CA MET A 55 -0.81 -4.97 -5.51
C MET A 55 -0.21 -5.02 -6.91
N GLN A 56 -0.67 -5.96 -7.74
CA GLN A 56 -0.27 -6.00 -9.14
C GLN A 56 -0.72 -4.74 -9.89
N GLY A 57 -1.90 -4.19 -9.60
CA GLY A 57 -2.36 -2.92 -10.15
C GLY A 57 -1.40 -1.77 -9.83
N TRP A 58 -1.10 -1.56 -8.54
CA TRP A 58 -0.12 -0.56 -8.09
C TRP A 58 1.24 -0.66 -8.79
N PHE A 59 1.69 -1.87 -9.05
CA PHE A 59 2.98 -2.10 -9.71
C PHE A 59 2.90 -1.88 -11.23
N GLN A 60 1.97 -2.54 -11.91
CA GLN A 60 1.90 -2.59 -13.37
C GLN A 60 1.43 -1.27 -13.99
N GLU A 61 0.52 -0.55 -13.33
CA GLU A 61 -0.01 0.71 -13.86
C GLU A 61 1.05 1.82 -13.86
N GLU A 62 2.00 1.76 -12.92
CA GLU A 62 3.01 2.79 -12.73
C GLU A 62 4.36 2.45 -13.40
N LEU A 63 4.64 1.16 -13.65
CA LEU A 63 5.90 0.70 -14.25
C LEU A 63 6.25 1.38 -15.58
N PRO A 64 5.32 1.62 -16.53
CA PRO A 64 5.66 2.29 -17.79
C PRO A 64 6.16 3.73 -17.63
N TYR A 65 5.85 4.36 -16.50
CA TYR A 65 6.24 5.75 -16.21
C TYR A 65 7.48 5.83 -15.32
N PHE A 66 7.85 4.73 -14.65
CA PHE A 66 8.97 4.71 -13.73
C PHE A 66 10.32 4.78 -14.43
N ARG A 67 11.16 5.67 -13.92
CA ARG A 67 12.57 5.80 -14.27
C ARG A 67 13.41 5.66 -13.01
N GLN A 68 14.59 5.07 -13.12
CA GLN A 68 15.45 4.85 -11.95
C GLN A 68 15.78 6.14 -11.18
N ASN A 69 15.88 7.27 -11.87
CA ASN A 69 16.10 8.59 -11.26
C ASN A 69 14.95 9.05 -10.37
N ASP A 70 13.75 8.47 -10.49
CA ASP A 70 12.59 8.84 -9.69
C ASP A 70 12.73 8.46 -8.21
N LEU A 71 13.58 7.47 -7.92
CA LEU A 71 13.95 7.11 -6.54
C LEU A 71 14.68 8.26 -5.83
N VAL A 72 15.25 9.21 -6.58
CA VAL A 72 15.92 10.39 -6.04
C VAL A 72 14.91 11.48 -5.66
N PHE A 73 13.83 11.62 -6.43
CA PHE A 73 12.92 12.77 -6.30
C PHE A 73 11.86 12.63 -5.20
N ARG A 74 11.66 11.42 -4.66
CA ARG A 74 10.76 11.12 -3.52
C ARG A 74 9.39 11.83 -3.57
N SER A 75 8.92 12.18 -4.76
CA SER A 75 7.67 12.93 -4.98
C SER A 75 6.48 11.99 -5.17
N GLY A 76 6.75 10.72 -5.49
CA GLY A 76 5.76 9.75 -5.95
C GLY A 76 5.20 10.06 -7.34
N ARG A 77 5.86 10.95 -8.10
CA ARG A 77 5.49 11.33 -9.46
C ARG A 77 6.71 11.40 -10.38
N ASP A 78 6.59 10.86 -11.58
CA ASP A 78 7.62 11.00 -12.62
C ASP A 78 7.76 12.49 -12.99
N PRO A 79 8.96 13.10 -12.89
CA PRO A 79 9.18 14.51 -13.19
C PRO A 79 8.86 14.90 -14.64
N GLY A 80 8.96 13.96 -15.58
CA GLY A 80 8.72 14.24 -17.00
C GLY A 80 7.24 14.30 -17.37
N SER A 81 6.46 13.31 -16.92
CA SER A 81 5.04 13.14 -17.28
C SER A 81 4.07 13.60 -16.19
N GLY A 82 4.54 13.79 -14.96
CA GLY A 82 3.70 14.06 -13.78
C GLY A 82 2.85 12.85 -13.33
N LYS A 83 3.00 11.69 -13.98
CA LYS A 83 2.25 10.46 -13.70
C LYS A 83 2.63 9.90 -12.34
N GLN A 84 1.66 9.24 -11.70
CA GLN A 84 1.87 8.62 -10.39
C GLN A 84 2.81 7.43 -10.54
N ILE A 85 3.78 7.36 -9.63
CA ILE A 85 4.76 6.27 -9.48
C ILE A 85 4.99 5.94 -8.00
N GLY A 86 4.18 6.54 -7.12
CA GLY A 86 4.34 6.47 -5.67
C GLY A 86 4.07 5.08 -5.12
N HIS A 87 3.11 4.35 -5.68
CA HIS A 87 2.77 3.02 -5.19
C HIS A 87 3.87 2.02 -5.53
N LEU A 88 4.35 2.04 -6.79
CA LEU A 88 5.44 1.23 -7.27
C LEU A 88 6.73 1.53 -6.51
N THR A 89 7.10 2.82 -6.40
CA THR A 89 8.34 3.21 -5.71
C THR A 89 8.34 2.80 -4.24
N GLN A 90 7.18 2.81 -3.57
CA GLN A 90 7.05 2.27 -2.21
C GLN A 90 7.22 0.75 -2.16
N ILE A 91 6.66 0.02 -3.14
CA ILE A 91 6.81 -1.44 -3.24
C ILE A 91 8.29 -1.81 -3.39
N ILE A 92 9.01 -1.19 -4.33
CA ILE A 92 10.42 -1.53 -4.63
C ILE A 92 11.45 -0.81 -3.76
N TRP A 93 11.03 -0.17 -2.67
CA TRP A 93 11.94 0.63 -1.86
C TRP A 93 12.86 -0.23 -1.01
N ALA A 94 14.17 -0.18 -1.29
CA ALA A 94 15.15 -1.09 -0.69
C ALA A 94 15.23 -1.03 0.84
N ASP A 95 14.98 0.15 1.44
CA ASP A 95 15.04 0.34 2.89
C ASP A 95 13.78 -0.13 3.61
N THR A 96 12.65 -0.28 2.91
CA THR A 96 11.40 -0.77 3.50
C THR A 96 11.60 -2.23 3.93
N LYS A 97 11.27 -2.54 5.19
CA LYS A 97 11.43 -3.89 5.77
C LYS A 97 10.12 -4.49 6.24
N TYR A 98 9.14 -3.66 6.57
CA TYR A 98 7.90 -4.06 7.21
C TYR A 98 6.69 -3.67 6.37
N ILE A 99 5.68 -4.53 6.36
CA ILE A 99 4.38 -4.28 5.75
C ILE A 99 3.26 -4.72 6.68
N GLY A 100 2.20 -3.93 6.74
CA GLY A 100 0.96 -4.33 7.41
C GLY A 100 -0.24 -3.75 6.67
N CYS A 101 -1.19 -4.60 6.32
CA CYS A 101 -2.35 -4.22 5.51
C CYS A 101 -3.67 -4.41 6.26
N GLY A 102 -4.68 -3.65 5.83
CA GLY A 102 -6.04 -3.71 6.34
C GLY A 102 -7.07 -3.58 5.23
N TYR A 103 -8.24 -4.17 5.45
CA TYR A 103 -9.34 -4.15 4.49
C TYR A 103 -10.70 -3.97 5.15
N SER A 104 -11.52 -3.18 4.48
CA SER A 104 -12.92 -2.98 4.83
C SER A 104 -13.81 -3.23 3.63
N ALA A 105 -15.00 -3.75 3.89
CA ALA A 105 -16.11 -3.73 2.95
C ALA A 105 -17.33 -3.13 3.64
N SER A 106 -17.84 -2.04 3.10
CA SER A 106 -18.93 -1.26 3.69
C SER A 106 -20.02 -1.00 2.65
N PRO A 107 -21.29 -1.32 2.96
CA PRO A 107 -22.41 -0.96 2.09
C PRO A 107 -22.53 0.56 1.97
N GLU A 108 -22.72 1.05 0.73
CA GLU A 108 -22.95 2.45 0.42
C GLU A 108 -23.99 2.55 -0.70
N GLY A 109 -25.24 2.85 -0.32
CA GLY A 109 -26.39 2.73 -1.20
C GLY A 109 -26.58 1.30 -1.69
N SER A 110 -26.72 1.12 -3.01
CA SER A 110 -26.83 -0.19 -3.66
C SER A 110 -25.49 -0.89 -3.89
N TRP A 111 -24.37 -0.26 -3.53
CA TRP A 111 -23.03 -0.75 -3.78
C TRP A 111 -22.35 -1.17 -2.47
N VAL A 112 -21.26 -1.93 -2.62
CA VAL A 112 -20.34 -2.20 -1.51
C VAL A 112 -19.02 -1.54 -1.87
N LYS A 113 -18.62 -0.57 -1.06
CA LYS A 113 -17.31 0.06 -1.12
C LYS A 113 -16.30 -0.80 -0.40
N ARG A 114 -15.15 -1.03 -1.02
CA ARG A 114 -14.04 -1.78 -0.45
C ARG A 114 -12.80 -0.94 -0.42
N SER A 115 -12.08 -0.98 0.70
CA SER A 115 -10.83 -0.24 0.88
C SER A 115 -9.70 -1.23 1.16
N TYR A 116 -8.59 -1.06 0.45
CA TYR A 116 -7.37 -1.85 0.56
C TYR A 116 -6.24 -0.91 0.97
N ILE A 117 -5.77 -1.01 2.21
CA ILE A 117 -4.73 -0.13 2.75
C ILE A 117 -3.54 -0.98 3.13
N CYS A 118 -2.35 -0.64 2.65
CA CYS A 118 -1.09 -1.25 3.09
C CYS A 118 -0.13 -0.17 3.59
N ASN A 119 0.33 -0.32 4.83
CA ASN A 119 1.30 0.54 5.47
C ASN A 119 2.70 -0.11 5.41
N TYR A 120 3.72 0.69 5.13
CA TYR A 120 5.09 0.26 4.88
C TYR A 120 6.08 0.98 5.79
N GLY A 121 7.07 0.25 6.31
CA GLY A 121 8.02 0.79 7.28
C GLY A 121 9.46 0.31 7.06
N PRO A 122 10.47 1.19 7.10
CA PRO A 122 10.37 2.65 7.01
C PRO A 122 9.81 3.13 5.66
N ALA A 123 9.22 4.33 5.63
CA ALA A 123 8.62 4.92 4.43
C ALA A 123 9.64 5.18 3.29
N ALA A 124 9.21 4.92 2.05
CA ALA A 124 9.97 5.32 0.86
C ALA A 124 10.02 6.85 0.69
N ILE A 125 8.85 7.46 0.92
CA ILE A 125 8.63 8.90 0.76
C ILE A 125 8.29 9.46 2.13
N ALA A 126 9.13 10.38 2.62
CA ALA A 126 8.89 11.09 3.87
C ALA A 126 7.61 11.91 3.74
N GLN A 127 6.60 11.59 4.53
CA GLN A 127 5.33 12.32 4.50
C GLN A 127 5.42 13.56 5.38
N ARG A 128 5.08 14.72 4.81
CA ARG A 128 5.06 16.02 5.52
C ARG A 128 3.93 16.13 6.57
N TRP A 129 3.01 15.17 6.65
CA TRP A 129 1.73 15.30 7.36
C TRP A 129 1.75 14.80 8.82
N ALA A 130 2.92 14.46 9.36
CA ALA A 130 3.05 13.80 10.66
C ALA A 130 2.80 14.70 11.89
N ASP A 131 2.74 16.02 11.73
CA ASP A 131 2.84 16.95 12.87
C ASP A 131 1.51 17.18 13.61
N GLN A 132 0.36 16.78 13.03
CA GLN A 132 -0.96 16.90 13.66
C GLN A 132 -1.82 15.65 13.47
N CYS A 133 -1.60 14.67 14.34
CA CYS A 133 -2.49 13.52 14.51
C CYS A 133 -3.78 13.94 15.22
N LYS A 134 -4.88 14.07 14.48
CA LYS A 134 -6.22 14.07 15.07
C LYS A 134 -6.74 12.64 15.06
N GLU A 135 -7.48 12.25 16.10
CA GLU A 135 -8.16 10.96 16.10
C GLU A 135 -9.30 10.99 15.07
N ASP A 136 -9.20 10.15 14.04
CA ASP A 136 -10.28 9.90 13.09
C ASP A 136 -11.28 8.91 13.70
N HIS A 137 -12.44 9.43 14.11
CA HIS A 137 -13.53 8.65 14.74
C HIS A 137 -14.66 8.28 13.76
N ASP A 138 -14.57 8.67 12.49
CA ASP A 138 -15.61 8.48 11.47
C ASP A 138 -15.63 7.05 10.88
N GLN A 139 -15.96 6.06 11.70
CA GLN A 139 -16.11 4.69 11.22
C GLN A 139 -17.31 4.58 10.26
N CYS A 140 -17.14 3.91 9.12
CA CYS A 140 -18.28 3.63 8.23
C CYS A 140 -19.28 2.71 8.92
N ARG A 141 -20.55 2.82 8.51
CA ARG A 141 -21.62 1.95 9.03
C ARG A 141 -21.47 0.53 8.48
N ASN A 142 -21.73 -0.47 9.32
CA ASN A 142 -21.79 -1.89 8.94
C ASN A 142 -20.52 -2.43 8.24
N VAL A 143 -19.34 -1.97 8.68
CA VAL A 143 -18.04 -2.42 8.14
C VAL A 143 -17.86 -3.91 8.40
N LYS A 144 -17.71 -4.69 7.32
CA LYS A 144 -17.14 -6.04 7.40
C LYS A 144 -15.63 -5.92 7.41
N ARG A 145 -15.03 -6.37 8.51
CA ARG A 145 -13.58 -6.44 8.70
C ARG A 145 -13.10 -7.81 8.26
N PHE A 146 -12.06 -7.85 7.44
CA PHE A 146 -11.29 -9.07 7.23
C PHE A 146 -9.87 -8.78 7.69
N GLN A 147 -9.39 -9.58 8.65
CA GLN A 147 -7.97 -9.56 8.94
C GLN A 147 -7.26 -10.15 7.73
N VAL A 148 -6.43 -9.34 7.09
CA VAL A 148 -5.42 -9.84 6.15
C VAL A 148 -4.59 -10.86 6.94
N GLY A 149 -4.48 -12.09 6.44
CA GLY A 149 -3.92 -13.22 7.19
C GLY A 149 -2.58 -12.88 7.84
N GLN A 150 -2.47 -13.09 9.15
CA GLN A 150 -1.27 -12.81 9.96
C GLN A 150 -0.02 -13.62 9.53
N ASN A 151 -0.18 -14.53 8.57
CA ASN A 151 0.85 -15.44 8.05
C ASN A 151 1.16 -15.23 6.55
N ALA A 152 0.76 -14.11 5.95
CA ALA A 152 1.14 -13.81 4.57
C ALA A 152 2.67 -13.68 4.46
N ALA A 153 3.32 -14.66 3.84
CA ALA A 153 4.74 -14.60 3.50
C ALA A 153 4.91 -13.74 2.25
N TRP A 154 5.71 -12.68 2.35
CA TRP A 154 5.97 -11.73 1.26
C TRP A 154 7.34 -12.01 0.67
N THR A 155 7.42 -13.01 -0.20
CA THR A 155 8.68 -13.35 -0.86
C THR A 155 8.81 -12.55 -2.15
N TRP A 156 9.93 -11.86 -2.34
CA TRP A 156 10.30 -11.40 -3.68
C TRP A 156 10.69 -12.63 -4.49
N GLY A 157 9.96 -12.95 -5.55
CA GLY A 157 10.47 -13.86 -6.57
C GLY A 157 11.87 -13.41 -7.03
N SER A 158 12.66 -14.35 -7.58
CA SER A 158 14.05 -14.19 -8.03
C SER A 158 14.43 -12.78 -8.52
N PRO A 159 15.69 -12.32 -8.31
CA PRO A 159 16.10 -10.93 -8.50
C PRO A 159 15.52 -10.30 -9.78
N LEU A 160 14.93 -9.11 -9.63
CA LEU A 160 14.43 -8.29 -10.74
C LEU A 160 15.54 -8.15 -11.80
N ASP A 161 15.40 -8.87 -12.93
CA ASP A 161 16.29 -8.72 -14.08
C ASP A 161 15.80 -7.53 -14.93
N TRP A 162 16.36 -6.36 -14.62
CA TRP A 162 16.04 -5.09 -15.28
C TRP A 162 16.42 -5.06 -16.77
N THR A 163 17.15 -6.06 -17.28
CA THR A 163 17.58 -6.11 -18.69
C THR A 163 16.55 -6.71 -19.64
N LYS A 164 15.53 -7.41 -19.13
CA LYS A 164 14.59 -8.19 -19.96
C LYS A 164 13.22 -7.57 -20.18
N GLY A 165 12.93 -6.39 -19.61
CA GLY A 165 11.64 -5.70 -19.80
C GLY A 165 10.41 -6.52 -19.37
N ALA A 166 10.61 -7.63 -18.65
CA ALA A 166 9.56 -8.53 -18.19
C ALA A 166 10.00 -9.16 -16.86
N LEU A 167 9.20 -8.95 -15.82
CA LEU A 167 9.48 -9.47 -14.50
C LEU A 167 8.82 -10.84 -14.33
N GLN A 168 9.66 -11.88 -14.28
CA GLN A 168 9.26 -13.26 -13.95
C GLN A 168 9.24 -13.53 -12.43
N GLY A 169 9.69 -12.59 -11.59
CA GLY A 169 9.71 -12.70 -10.12
C GLY A 169 8.74 -11.73 -9.48
N TRP A 170 7.57 -12.22 -9.07
CA TRP A 170 6.52 -11.44 -8.43
C TRP A 170 6.62 -11.52 -6.91
N PRO A 171 6.30 -10.47 -6.15
CA PRO A 171 5.89 -10.64 -4.77
C PRO A 171 4.53 -11.33 -4.72
N SER A 172 4.52 -12.58 -4.27
CA SER A 172 3.29 -13.34 -4.03
C SER A 172 2.99 -13.33 -2.54
N ALA A 173 1.81 -12.83 -2.15
CA ALA A 173 1.24 -13.16 -0.85
C ALA A 173 0.46 -14.48 -1.00
N THR A 174 0.91 -15.53 -0.32
CA THR A 174 0.07 -16.71 -0.04
C THR A 174 -0.70 -16.45 1.26
N PHE A 175 -2.03 -16.44 1.16
CA PHE A 175 -2.95 -16.34 2.31
C PHE A 175 -3.27 -17.72 2.85
#